data_AF-A0A0B2UJV6-F1
#
_entry.id   AF-A0A0B2UJV6-F1
#
_cell.length_a   1.000
_cell.length_b   1.000
_cell.length_c   1.000
_cell.angle_alpha   90.00
_cell.angle_beta   90.00
_cell.angle_gamma   90.00
#
_symmetry.space_group_name_H-M   'P 1'
#
loop_
_entity.id
_entity.type
_entity.pdbx_description
1 polymer ?
#
loop_
_entity_poly.entity_id
_entity_poly.type
_entity_poly.pdbx_seq_one_letter_code
_entity_poly.pdbx_strand_id
1 'polypeptide(L)'
;MHFQHCEEILHVMREEIVARRREKHLLNEQEVSRRWAFEESIKRPYFHVKPLERAQLRNWRAYLDFEIERRDLNRIIILFERCLIACAMYEEMWIKYARYLSGIGEVEHAREVYRRASEIHVPRKVNVHLAYSAFEEEHGNGVVVIRVICFTLISSFLYLLVAVKLYRRVSMLITSSSTKQSSLGQPPPQLPVN
;
A
#
# COMPACT_ATOMS: atom_id res chain seq x y z
N MET A 1 -16.49 29.85 59.09
CA MET A 1 -15.08 29.42 58.94
C MET A 1 -14.95 28.07 58.24
N HIS A 2 -15.63 27.00 58.69
CA HIS A 2 -15.51 25.65 58.07
C HIS A 2 -15.92 25.55 56.59
N PHE A 3 -16.94 26.32 56.16
CA PHE A 3 -17.42 26.31 54.77
C PHE A 3 -16.43 26.97 53.79
N GLN A 4 -15.77 28.06 54.22
CA GLN A 4 -14.78 28.78 53.41
C GLN A 4 -13.52 27.94 53.16
N HIS A 5 -13.07 27.22 54.18
CA HIS A 5 -11.95 26.29 54.06
C HIS A 5 -12.22 25.15 53.07
N CYS A 6 -13.47 24.69 52.97
CA CYS A 6 -13.86 23.65 52.03
C CYS A 6 -13.83 24.16 50.57
N GLU A 7 -14.33 25.38 50.32
CA GLU A 7 -14.24 26.03 49.00
C GLU A 7 -12.78 26.27 48.57
N GLU A 8 -11.92 26.69 49.50
CA GLU A 8 -10.48 26.85 49.26
C GLU A 8 -9.81 25.52 48.90
N ILE A 9 -10.13 24.43 49.61
CA ILE A 9 -9.63 23.09 49.28
C ILE A 9 -10.11 22.66 47.88
N LEU A 10 -11.38 22.87 47.54
CA LEU A 10 -11.91 22.54 46.22
C LEU A 10 -11.24 23.35 45.10
N HIS A 11 -10.94 24.63 45.35
CA HIS A 11 -10.20 25.48 44.43
C HIS A 11 -8.79 24.94 44.19
N VAL A 12 -8.03 24.65 45.25
CA VAL A 12 -6.67 24.10 45.15
C VAL A 12 -6.66 22.75 44.43
N MET A 13 -7.62 21.86 44.74
CA MET A 13 -7.75 20.58 44.03
C MET A 13 -8.04 20.77 42.53
N ARG A 14 -8.89 21.73 42.17
CA ARG A 14 -9.18 22.05 40.78
C ARG A 14 -7.94 22.59 40.07
N GLU A 15 -7.20 23.49 40.69
CA GLU A 15 -5.97 24.06 40.13
C GLU A 15 -4.92 22.98 39.88
N GLU A 16 -4.71 22.07 40.84
CA GLU A 16 -3.76 20.97 40.69
C GLU A 16 -4.18 20.01 39.55
N ILE A 17 -5.47 19.68 39.44
CA ILE A 17 -5.99 18.85 38.33
C ILE A 17 -5.77 19.54 36.98
N VAL A 18 -6.03 20.84 36.91
CA VAL A 18 -5.82 21.63 35.69
C VAL A 18 -4.33 21.70 35.35
N ALA A 19 -3.46 21.93 36.33
CA ALA A 19 -2.01 22.01 36.13
C ALA A 19 -1.46 20.69 35.54
N ARG A 20 -1.80 19.54 36.13
CA ARG A 20 -1.40 18.22 35.62
C ARG A 20 -1.91 17.95 34.20
N ARG A 21 -3.14 18.37 33.88
CA ARG A 21 -3.71 18.23 32.54
C ARG A 21 -3.01 19.15 31.53
N ARG A 22 -2.67 20.37 31.92
CA ARG A 22 -1.94 21.33 31.08
C ARG A 22 -0.58 20.82 30.68
N GLU A 23 0.17 20.22 31.61
CA GLU A 23 1.48 19.63 31.30
C GLU A 23 1.37 18.54 30.21
N LYS A 24 0.45 17.57 30.40
CA LYS A 24 0.20 16.53 29.39
C LYS A 24 -0.27 17.11 28.06
N HIS A 25 -1.13 18.11 28.10
CA HIS A 25 -1.63 18.78 26.91
C HIS A 25 -0.50 19.46 26.14
N LEU A 26 0.39 20.19 26.82
CA LEU A 26 1.51 20.89 26.20
C LEU A 26 2.49 19.91 25.53
N LEU A 27 2.82 18.80 26.21
CA LEU A 27 3.66 17.74 25.63
C LEU A 27 2.99 17.16 24.37
N ASN A 28 1.69 16.88 24.44
CA ASN A 28 0.95 16.35 23.30
C ASN A 28 0.87 17.38 22.15
N GLU A 29 0.66 18.65 22.45
CA GLU A 29 0.63 19.74 21.46
C GLU A 29 1.96 19.83 20.71
N GLN A 30 3.10 19.72 21.41
CA GLN A 30 4.41 19.66 20.78
C GLN A 30 4.55 18.45 19.84
N GLU A 31 4.11 17.26 20.28
CA GLU A 31 4.14 16.06 19.45
C GLU A 31 3.21 16.16 18.22
N VAL A 32 2.05 16.79 18.36
CA VAL A 32 1.11 17.06 17.26
C VAL A 32 1.71 18.06 16.28
N SER A 33 2.27 19.17 16.78
CA SER A 33 2.89 20.22 15.97
C SER A 33 4.00 19.65 15.08
N ARG A 34 4.86 18.77 15.62
CA ARG A 34 5.92 18.09 14.84
C ARG A 34 5.40 17.26 13.68
N ARG A 35 4.17 16.72 13.79
CA ARG A 35 3.55 15.84 12.79
C ARG A 35 2.59 16.54 11.86
N TRP A 36 2.23 17.78 12.18
CA TRP A 36 1.21 18.55 11.50
C TRP A 36 1.45 18.63 9.99
N ALA A 37 2.68 18.96 9.57
CA ALA A 37 3.02 19.08 8.16
C ALA A 37 2.78 17.78 7.36
N PHE A 38 3.03 16.61 7.97
CA PHE A 38 2.80 15.32 7.34
C PHE A 38 1.30 15.00 7.27
N GLU A 39 0.57 15.18 8.37
CA GLU A 39 -0.86 14.88 8.45
C GLU A 39 -1.69 15.82 7.56
N GLU A 40 -1.37 17.12 7.53
CA GLU A 40 -2.00 18.10 6.64
C GLU A 40 -1.80 17.77 5.15
N SER A 41 -0.64 17.20 4.83
CA SER A 41 -0.31 16.78 3.47
C SER A 41 -1.10 15.54 3.02
N ILE A 42 -1.63 14.71 3.93
CA ILE A 42 -2.41 13.52 3.57
C ILE A 42 -3.82 13.94 3.13
N LYS A 43 -4.10 13.87 1.83
CA LYS A 43 -5.43 14.25 1.28
C LYS A 43 -6.41 13.08 1.21
N ARG A 44 -5.91 11.84 1.20
CA ARG A 44 -6.71 10.62 1.08
C ARG A 44 -6.24 9.58 2.10
N PRO A 45 -6.86 9.54 3.30
CA PRO A 45 -6.49 8.58 4.35
C PRO A 45 -7.15 7.20 4.19
N TYR A 46 -7.99 7.01 3.17
CA TYR A 46 -8.73 5.77 2.90
C TYR A 46 -8.29 5.13 1.57
N PHE A 47 -8.62 3.86 1.39
CA PHE A 47 -8.35 3.14 0.15
C PHE A 47 -9.16 3.71 -1.02
N HIS A 48 -8.50 3.90 -2.17
CA HIS A 48 -9.16 4.32 -3.40
C HIS A 48 -8.43 3.73 -4.61
N VAL A 49 -9.19 3.34 -5.65
CA VAL A 49 -8.64 2.66 -6.84
C VAL A 49 -7.79 3.60 -7.72
N LYS A 50 -8.17 4.88 -7.82
CA LYS A 50 -7.35 5.90 -8.50
C LYS A 50 -5.98 6.00 -7.83
N PRO A 51 -4.88 5.98 -8.61
CA PRO A 51 -3.54 6.14 -8.08
C PRO A 51 -3.39 7.43 -7.26
N LEU A 52 -2.54 7.38 -6.23
CA LEU A 52 -2.12 8.52 -5.44
C LEU A 52 -1.07 9.30 -6.23
N GLU A 53 -1.08 10.60 -6.02
CA GLU A 53 -0.06 11.47 -6.59
C GLU A 53 1.32 11.15 -6.01
N ARG A 54 2.35 11.35 -6.82
CA ARG A 54 3.75 11.13 -6.40
C ARG A 54 4.12 11.92 -5.15
N ALA A 55 3.56 13.12 -4.98
CA ALA A 55 3.76 13.96 -3.79
C ALA A 55 3.23 13.30 -2.52
N GLN A 56 2.04 12.69 -2.58
CA GLN A 56 1.44 11.95 -1.45
C GLN A 56 2.29 10.73 -1.07
N LEU A 57 2.79 9.99 -2.07
CA LEU A 57 3.68 8.85 -1.82
C LEU A 57 5.01 9.28 -1.18
N ARG A 58 5.58 10.41 -1.61
CA ARG A 58 6.77 10.97 -0.96
C ARG A 58 6.48 11.40 0.48
N ASN A 59 5.34 12.02 0.74
CA ASN A 59 4.93 12.39 2.10
C ASN A 59 4.82 11.17 3.01
N TRP A 60 4.15 10.10 2.57
CA TRP A 60 4.06 8.86 3.34
C TRP A 60 5.43 8.26 3.66
N ARG A 61 6.35 8.21 2.68
CA ARG A 61 7.72 7.71 2.90
C ARG A 61 8.44 8.56 3.96
N ALA A 62 8.41 9.88 3.79
CA ALA A 62 9.06 10.81 4.72
C ALA A 62 8.46 10.73 6.13
N TYR A 63 7.14 10.57 6.26
CA TYR A 63 6.49 10.45 7.56
C TYR A 63 6.84 9.13 8.27
N LEU A 64 6.90 8.03 7.53
CA LEU A 64 7.35 6.74 8.06
C LEU A 64 8.81 6.82 8.51
N ASP A 65 9.69 7.41 7.70
CA ASP A 65 11.11 7.60 8.06
C ASP A 65 11.26 8.46 9.32
N PHE A 66 10.47 9.53 9.44
CA PHE A 66 10.43 10.38 10.63
C PHE A 66 10.03 9.61 11.91
N GLU A 67 8.99 8.79 11.89
CA GLU A 67 8.61 8.00 13.09
C GLU A 67 9.63 6.89 13.39
N ILE A 68 10.23 6.27 12.37
CA ILE A 68 11.29 5.26 12.55
C ILE A 68 12.48 5.87 13.29
N GLU A 69 12.89 7.09 12.94
CA GLU A 69 13.98 7.80 13.61
C GLU A 69 13.68 8.09 15.09
N ARG A 70 12.40 8.30 15.44
CA ARG A 70 11.95 8.54 16.83
C ARG A 70 11.85 7.27 17.68
N ARG A 71 11.89 6.09 17.05
CA ARG A 71 11.96 4.77 17.72
C ARG A 71 10.79 4.44 18.65
N ASP A 72 9.62 5.03 18.42
CA ASP A 72 8.38 4.61 19.11
C ASP A 72 7.71 3.48 18.32
N LEU A 73 7.97 2.23 18.74
CA LEU A 73 7.51 1.04 18.03
C LEU A 73 5.99 1.02 17.81
N ASN A 74 5.22 1.40 18.83
CA ASN A 74 3.77 1.37 18.76
C ASN A 74 3.27 2.37 17.70
N ARG A 75 3.79 3.60 17.74
CA ARG A 75 3.46 4.61 16.74
C ARG A 75 3.87 4.22 15.33
N ILE A 76 5.05 3.62 15.18
CA ILE A 76 5.56 3.18 13.88
C ILE A 76 4.63 2.12 13.28
N ILE A 77 4.26 1.10 14.06
CA ILE A 77 3.34 0.03 13.61
C ILE A 77 1.98 0.61 13.23
N ILE A 78 1.40 1.47 14.09
CA ILE A 78 0.12 2.14 13.80
C ILE A 78 0.22 2.95 12.51
N LEU A 79 1.31 3.69 12.30
CA LEU A 79 1.47 4.52 11.10
C LEU A 79 1.64 3.66 9.85
N PHE A 80 2.38 2.54 9.92
CA PHE A 80 2.49 1.60 8.81
C PHE A 80 1.13 1.01 8.42
N GLU A 81 0.36 0.50 9.38
CA GLU A 81 -0.97 -0.04 9.09
C GLU A 81 -1.91 1.04 8.50
N ARG A 82 -1.86 2.28 9.03
CA ARG A 82 -2.58 3.43 8.44
C ARG A 82 -2.13 3.72 7.00
N CYS A 83 -0.83 3.72 6.75
CA CYS A 83 -0.26 3.96 5.42
C CYS A 83 -0.74 2.91 4.42
N LEU A 84 -0.78 1.63 4.82
CA LEU A 84 -1.19 0.52 3.97
C LEU A 84 -2.68 0.53 3.61
N ILE A 85 -3.55 1.19 4.39
CA ILE A 85 -4.94 1.41 4.00
C ILE A 85 -5.01 2.27 2.73
N ALA A 86 -4.35 3.42 2.72
CA ALA A 86 -4.32 4.31 1.56
C ALA A 86 -3.43 3.78 0.43
N CYS A 87 -2.33 3.11 0.78
CA CYS A 87 -1.29 2.65 -0.13
C CYS A 87 -1.33 1.14 -0.41
N ALA A 88 -2.49 0.49 -0.28
CA ALA A 88 -2.61 -0.97 -0.40
C ALA A 88 -2.06 -1.53 -1.73
N MET A 89 -2.17 -0.79 -2.83
CA MET A 89 -1.71 -1.23 -4.16
C MET A 89 -0.23 -0.91 -4.45
N TYR A 90 0.53 -0.38 -3.49
CA TYR A 90 1.93 0.02 -3.68
C TYR A 90 2.86 -0.95 -2.96
N GLU A 91 3.41 -1.91 -3.71
CA GLU A 91 4.32 -2.96 -3.21
C GLU A 91 5.51 -2.42 -2.39
N GLU A 92 6.03 -1.24 -2.74
CA GLU A 92 7.14 -0.61 -2.04
C GLU A 92 6.83 -0.32 -0.56
N MET A 93 5.58 0.04 -0.23
CA MET A 93 5.19 0.33 1.15
C MET A 93 5.10 -0.96 1.97
N TRP A 94 4.60 -2.05 1.38
CA TRP A 94 4.57 -3.37 2.01
C TRP A 94 5.99 -3.90 2.27
N ILE A 95 6.87 -3.82 1.27
CA ILE A 95 8.27 -4.26 1.39
C ILE A 95 8.99 -3.45 2.47
N LYS A 96 8.79 -2.13 2.53
CA LYS A 96 9.39 -1.28 3.58
C LYS A 96 8.92 -1.71 4.97
N TYR A 97 7.63 -1.99 5.15
CA TYR A 97 7.09 -2.42 6.44
C TYR A 97 7.64 -3.78 6.88
N ALA A 98 7.62 -4.77 5.99
CA ALA A 98 8.13 -6.10 6.30
C ALA A 98 9.64 -6.09 6.61
N ARG A 99 10.43 -5.29 5.88
CA ARG A 99 11.86 -5.09 6.18
C ARG A 99 12.08 -4.42 7.54
N TYR A 100 11.25 -3.44 7.89
CA TYR A 100 11.32 -2.81 9.21
C TYR A 100 11.06 -3.82 10.33
N LEU A 101 10.01 -4.63 10.20
CA LEU A 101 9.67 -5.69 11.16
C LEU A 101 10.76 -6.74 11.27
N SER A 102 11.30 -7.19 10.14
CA SER A 102 12.42 -8.14 10.12
C SER A 102 13.66 -7.54 10.80
N GLY A 103 13.96 -6.26 10.59
CA GLY A 103 15.09 -5.56 11.21
C GLY A 103 15.00 -5.42 12.73
N ILE A 104 13.78 -5.40 13.30
CA ILE A 104 13.57 -5.41 14.76
C ILE A 104 13.42 -6.82 15.35
N GLY A 105 13.51 -7.87 14.53
CA GLY A 105 13.37 -9.27 14.96
C GLY A 105 11.94 -9.81 14.97
N GLU A 106 10.95 -9.04 14.52
CA GLU A 106 9.54 -9.43 14.43
C GLU A 106 9.27 -10.26 13.16
N VAL A 107 9.91 -11.42 13.07
CA VAL A 107 9.93 -12.31 11.88
C VAL A 107 8.53 -12.79 11.49
N GLU A 108 7.73 -13.27 12.45
CA GLU A 108 6.38 -13.78 12.18
C GLU A 108 5.45 -12.67 11.66
N HIS A 109 5.56 -11.48 12.24
CA HIS A 109 4.82 -10.31 11.74
C HIS A 109 5.26 -9.91 10.34
N ALA A 110 6.57 -9.89 10.06
CA ALA A 110 7.09 -9.61 8.73
C ALA A 110 6.55 -10.61 7.69
N ARG A 111 6.50 -11.91 8.05
CA ARG A 111 5.92 -12.97 7.21
C ARG A 111 4.45 -12.70 6.91
N GLU A 112 3.65 -12.37 7.93
CA GLU A 112 2.22 -12.07 7.72
C GLU A 112 2.02 -10.84 6.83
N VAL A 113 2.86 -9.81 6.96
CA VAL A 113 2.82 -8.64 6.08
C VAL A 113 3.14 -9.03 4.63
N TYR A 114 4.17 -9.84 4.40
CA TYR A 114 4.47 -10.34 3.05
C TYR A 114 3.36 -11.21 2.48
N ARG A 115 2.73 -12.05 3.32
CA ARG A 115 1.60 -12.90 2.92
C ARG A 115 0.39 -12.06 2.51
N ARG A 116 -0.01 -11.08 3.33
CA ARG A 116 -1.08 -10.12 3.01
C ARG A 116 -0.81 -9.39 1.69
N ALA A 117 0.42 -8.93 1.49
CA ALA A 117 0.81 -8.23 0.27
C ALA A 117 0.73 -9.15 -0.96
N SER A 118 1.33 -10.34 -0.88
CA SER A 118 1.51 -11.27 -1.99
C SER A 118 0.24 -12.03 -2.37
N GLU A 119 -0.65 -12.30 -1.41
CA GLU A 119 -1.87 -13.09 -1.65
C GLU A 119 -3.10 -12.21 -1.91
N ILE A 120 -3.22 -11.06 -1.23
CA ILE A 120 -4.46 -10.27 -1.22
C ILE A 120 -4.31 -8.99 -2.05
N HIS A 121 -3.36 -8.12 -1.70
CA HIS A 121 -3.36 -6.74 -2.21
C HIS A 121 -2.63 -6.56 -3.54
N VAL A 122 -1.43 -7.15 -3.69
CA VAL A 122 -0.57 -6.98 -4.88
C VAL A 122 -0.11 -8.32 -5.49
N PRO A 123 -1.01 -9.30 -5.72
CA PRO A 123 -0.62 -10.65 -6.13
C PRO A 123 0.02 -10.74 -7.51
N ARG A 124 -0.15 -9.72 -8.35
CA ARG A 124 0.40 -9.69 -9.73
C ARG A 124 1.79 -9.06 -9.81
N LYS A 125 2.29 -8.50 -8.71
CA LYS A 125 3.52 -7.71 -8.70
C LYS A 125 4.70 -8.58 -8.34
N VAL A 126 5.60 -8.83 -9.29
CA VAL A 126 6.71 -9.77 -9.09
C VAL A 126 7.65 -9.34 -7.96
N ASN A 127 7.89 -8.05 -7.79
CA ASN A 127 8.85 -7.54 -6.80
C ASN A 127 8.49 -7.91 -5.36
N VAL A 128 7.20 -7.94 -4.99
CA VAL A 128 6.79 -8.33 -3.63
C VAL A 128 7.09 -9.80 -3.36
N HIS A 129 6.88 -10.66 -4.37
CA HIS A 129 7.12 -12.09 -4.28
C HIS A 129 8.61 -12.41 -4.23
N LEU A 130 9.42 -11.67 -5.01
CA LEU A 130 10.88 -11.78 -4.93
C LEU A 130 11.40 -11.35 -3.56
N ALA A 131 10.90 -10.23 -3.02
CA ALA A 131 11.25 -9.77 -1.68
C ALA A 131 10.82 -10.77 -0.60
N TYR A 132 9.63 -11.35 -0.72
CA TYR A 132 9.15 -12.38 0.20
C TYR A 132 9.99 -13.67 0.12
N SER A 133 10.35 -14.09 -1.10
CA SER A 133 11.19 -15.27 -1.31
C SER A 133 12.58 -15.08 -0.70
N ALA A 134 13.20 -13.90 -0.89
CA ALA A 134 14.49 -13.58 -0.27
C ALA A 134 14.39 -13.59 1.27
N PHE A 135 13.30 -13.03 1.82
CA PHE A 135 13.05 -13.06 3.25
C PHE A 135 12.91 -14.50 3.79
N GLU A 136 12.14 -15.38 3.14
CA GLU A 136 11.99 -16.77 3.58
C GLU A 136 13.27 -17.59 3.41
N GLU A 137 14.10 -17.28 2.40
CA GLU A 137 15.41 -17.88 2.21
C GLU A 137 16.37 -17.54 3.36
N GLU A 138 16.41 -16.27 3.78
CA GLU A 138 17.19 -15.80 4.95
C GLU A 138 16.79 -16.52 6.25
N HIS A 139 15.52 -16.93 6.37
CA HIS A 139 14.98 -17.61 7.56
C HIS A 139 14.89 -19.14 7.40
N GLY A 140 15.43 -19.72 6.33
CA GLY A 140 15.58 -21.16 6.14
C GLY A 140 14.35 -21.92 5.63
N ASN A 141 13.31 -21.23 5.14
CA ASN A 141 12.04 -21.84 4.70
C ASN A 141 11.99 -22.07 3.18
N GLY A 142 12.90 -22.89 2.65
CA GLY A 142 13.02 -23.14 1.20
C GLY A 142 11.75 -23.67 0.51
N VAL A 143 10.88 -24.39 1.23
CA VAL A 143 9.61 -24.89 0.68
C VAL A 143 8.67 -23.74 0.30
N VAL A 144 8.59 -22.71 1.14
CA VAL A 144 7.75 -21.53 0.89
C VAL A 144 8.31 -20.74 -0.30
N VAL A 145 9.63 -20.59 -0.37
CA VAL A 145 10.33 -19.96 -1.50
C VAL A 145 9.95 -20.61 -2.83
N ILE A 146 10.08 -21.93 -2.94
CA ILE A 146 9.73 -22.67 -4.16
C ILE A 146 8.26 -22.47 -4.50
N ARG A 147 7.37 -22.52 -3.51
CA ARG A 147 5.92 -22.34 -3.73
C ARG A 147 5.60 -20.95 -4.27
N VAL A 148 6.15 -19.89 -3.66
CA VAL A 148 5.93 -18.50 -4.06
C VAL A 148 6.47 -18.27 -5.47
N ILE A 149 7.72 -18.68 -5.73
CA ILE A 149 8.34 -18.53 -7.05
C ILE A 149 7.55 -19.32 -8.11
N CYS A 150 7.20 -20.57 -7.85
CA CYS A 150 6.43 -21.38 -8.79
C CYS A 150 5.06 -20.75 -9.09
N PHE A 151 4.35 -20.26 -8.07
CA PHE A 151 3.10 -19.53 -8.25
C PHE A 151 3.27 -18.28 -9.13
N THR A 152 4.33 -17.48 -8.93
CA THR A 152 4.60 -16.30 -9.76
C THR A 152 4.95 -16.64 -11.20
N LEU A 153 5.75 -17.68 -11.42
CA LEU A 153 6.15 -18.14 -12.76
C LEU A 153 4.96 -18.71 -13.53
N ILE A 154 4.15 -19.56 -12.88
CA ILE A 154 2.93 -20.13 -13.48
C ILE A 154 1.94 -19.02 -13.83
N SER A 155 1.73 -18.07 -12.92
CA SER A 155 0.84 -16.93 -13.17
C SER A 155 1.33 -16.10 -14.35
N SER A 156 2.61 -15.72 -14.36
CA SER A 156 3.23 -14.97 -15.47
C SER A 156 3.11 -15.70 -16.81
N PHE A 157 3.35 -17.01 -16.83
CA PHE A 157 3.24 -17.83 -18.03
C PHE A 157 1.81 -17.91 -18.56
N LEU A 158 0.83 -18.10 -17.67
CA LEU A 158 -0.59 -18.15 -18.05
C LEU A 158 -1.05 -16.81 -18.68
N TYR A 159 -0.62 -15.67 -18.12
CA TYR A 159 -0.90 -14.35 -18.70
C TYR A 159 -0.30 -14.20 -20.10
N LEU A 160 0.93 -14.67 -20.31
CA LEU A 160 1.57 -14.64 -21.64
C LEU A 160 0.76 -15.45 -22.67
N LEU A 161 0.32 -16.66 -22.31
CA LEU A 161 -0.51 -17.49 -23.20
C LEU A 161 -1.84 -16.82 -23.57
N VAL A 162 -2.51 -16.20 -22.59
CA VAL A 162 -3.77 -15.46 -22.83
C VAL A 162 -3.51 -14.24 -23.73
N ALA A 163 -2.44 -13.49 -23.48
CA ALA A 163 -2.07 -12.33 -24.29
C ALA A 163 -1.79 -12.72 -25.75
N VAL A 164 -1.04 -13.81 -25.98
CA VAL A 164 -0.76 -14.31 -27.34
C VAL A 164 -2.06 -14.75 -28.05
N LYS A 165 -2.97 -15.45 -27.35
CA LYS A 165 -4.27 -15.84 -27.92
C LYS A 165 -5.13 -14.62 -28.28
N LEU A 166 -5.18 -13.62 -27.40
CA LEU A 166 -5.92 -12.39 -27.63
C LEU A 166 -5.35 -11.61 -28.81
N TYR A 167 -4.02 -11.47 -28.88
CA TYR A 167 -3.33 -10.79 -29.98
C TYR A 167 -3.63 -11.45 -31.32
N ARG A 168 -3.58 -12.78 -31.40
CA ARG A 168 -3.95 -13.52 -32.63
C ARG A 168 -5.40 -13.26 -33.02
N ARG A 169 -6.34 -13.28 -32.06
CA ARG A 169 -7.76 -13.03 -32.32
C ARG A 169 -8.02 -11.61 -32.82
N VAL A 170 -7.40 -10.61 -32.19
CA VAL A 170 -7.51 -9.20 -32.60
C VAL A 170 -6.88 -8.98 -33.98
N SER A 171 -5.71 -9.57 -34.24
CA SER A 171 -5.06 -9.51 -35.55
C SER A 171 -5.96 -10.10 -36.65
N MET A 172 -6.60 -11.25 -36.42
CA MET A 172 -7.57 -11.82 -37.39
C MET A 172 -8.77 -10.90 -37.63
N LEU A 173 -9.31 -10.28 -36.58
CA LEU A 173 -10.43 -9.34 -36.71
C LEU A 173 -10.05 -8.12 -37.55
N ILE A 174 -8.88 -7.52 -37.29
CA ILE A 174 -8.36 -6.37 -38.05
C ILE A 174 -8.24 -6.73 -39.54
N THR A 175 -7.62 -7.87 -39.86
CA THR A 175 -7.49 -8.35 -41.25
C THR A 175 -8.86 -8.56 -41.90
N SER A 176 -9.82 -9.13 -41.18
CA SER A 176 -11.18 -9.37 -41.69
C SER A 176 -11.96 -8.08 -41.98
N SER A 177 -11.79 -7.03 -41.16
CA SER A 177 -12.41 -5.72 -41.38
C SER A 177 -11.80 -4.96 -42.57
N SER A 178 -10.48 -5.04 -42.77
CA SER A 178 -9.83 -4.48 -43.96
C SER A 178 -10.32 -5.17 -45.23
N THR A 179 -10.45 -6.50 -45.22
CA THR A 179 -10.93 -7.27 -46.39
C THR A 179 -12.38 -6.91 -46.77
N LYS A 180 -13.26 -6.69 -45.78
CA LYS A 180 -14.66 -6.27 -46.02
C LYS A 180 -14.77 -4.85 -46.59
N GLN A 181 -13.90 -3.92 -46.19
CA GLN A 181 -13.86 -2.58 -46.78
C GLN A 181 -13.36 -2.61 -48.23
N SER A 182 -12.40 -3.48 -48.55
CA SER A 182 -11.92 -3.67 -49.94
C SER A 182 -13.00 -4.26 -50.86
N SER A 183 -13.84 -5.17 -50.37
CA SER A 183 -14.90 -5.80 -51.17
C SER A 183 -16.11 -4.90 -51.43
N LEU A 184 -16.40 -3.93 -50.56
CA LEU A 184 -17.50 -2.96 -50.76
C LEU A 184 -17.18 -1.87 -51.80
N GLY A 185 -15.91 -1.74 -52.21
CA GLY A 185 -15.46 -0.79 -53.22
C GLY A 185 -15.37 -1.33 -54.65
N GLN A 186 -15.66 -2.61 -54.89
CA GLN A 186 -15.63 -3.18 -56.24
C GLN A 186 -17.02 -3.06 -56.91
N PRO A 187 -17.13 -2.44 -58.10
CA PRO A 187 -18.38 -2.37 -58.83
C PRO A 187 -18.86 -3.78 -59.24
N PRO A 188 -20.18 -4.02 -59.32
CA PRO A 188 -20.71 -5.34 -59.62
C PRO A 188 -20.19 -5.86 -60.98
N PRO A 189 -19.96 -7.18 -61.12
CA PRO A 189 -19.51 -7.76 -62.37
C PRO A 189 -20.54 -7.49 -63.45
N GLN A 190 -20.11 -6.88 -64.56
CA GLN A 190 -20.97 -6.70 -65.72
C GLN A 190 -21.28 -8.09 -66.29
N LEU A 191 -22.58 -8.40 -66.41
CA LEU A 191 -23.04 -9.60 -67.09
C LEU A 191 -22.55 -9.56 -68.55
N PRO A 192 -22.02 -10.67 -69.10
CA PRO A 192 -21.59 -10.70 -70.48
C PRO A 192 -22.80 -10.44 -71.39
N VAL A 193 -22.68 -9.41 -72.22
CA VAL A 193 -23.63 -9.12 -73.30
C VAL A 193 -23.27 -10.04 -74.47
N ASN A 194 -23.91 -11.22 -74.52
CA ASN A 194 -24.43 -11.94 -75.69
C ASN A 194 -24.76 -13.39 -75.32
#